data_AF-A0A6G3SQR7-F1
#
_entry.id   AF-A0A6G3SQR7-F1
#
_cell.length_a   1.000
_cell.length_b   1.000
_cell.length_c   1.000
_cell.angle_alpha   90.00
_cell.angle_beta   90.00
_cell.angle_gamma   90.00
#
_symmetry.space_group_name_H-M   'P 1'
#
loop_
_entity.id
_entity.type
_entity.pdbx_description
1 polymer ?
#
loop_
_entity_poly.entity_id
_entity_poly.type
_entity_poly.pdbx_seq_one_letter_code
_entity_poly.pdbx_strand_id
1 'polypeptide(L)'
;MRTGSESERVRELQARLRQIGHFGRNPTGYYGSVTADAVRSFQAKRRLPVTGSTDAVTWQRLLAMTRVPTAAELDPPTERPVAAPDERCLKGRVLCISKKSRTLAWMNDGKVVSAMDVRFGSEYTPTREGVFEVFWKSRDHVSTLYDTPMPYALFFSGGQAVHYSADFAANGYGGASHGCVNVRDKKKVAALFDQVKTGDKVVVSW
;
A
#
# COMPACT_ATOMS: atom_id res chain seq x y z
N MET A 1 22.24 14.96 -5.38
CA MET A 1 20.97 14.48 -6.00
C MET A 1 19.97 15.63 -6.00
N ARG A 2 19.16 15.75 -7.05
CA ARG A 2 18.21 16.88 -7.23
C ARG A 2 17.00 16.42 -8.04
N THR A 3 16.00 17.29 -8.16
CA THR A 3 14.81 17.04 -9.00
C THR A 3 15.20 16.51 -10.38
N GLY A 4 14.51 15.45 -10.82
CA GLY A 4 14.77 14.76 -12.09
C GLY A 4 15.83 13.66 -12.02
N SER A 5 16.52 13.49 -10.89
CA SER A 5 17.46 12.36 -10.72
C SER A 5 16.69 11.05 -10.58
N GLU A 6 17.16 9.98 -11.22
CA GLU A 6 16.66 8.62 -11.04
C GLU A 6 17.82 7.66 -10.78
N SER A 7 17.82 6.98 -9.63
CA SER A 7 18.88 6.00 -9.28
C SER A 7 18.55 5.24 -7.99
N GLU A 8 19.25 4.14 -7.76
CA GLU A 8 19.23 3.42 -6.48
C GLU A 8 19.64 4.30 -5.28
N ARG A 9 20.51 5.29 -5.50
CA ARG A 9 20.88 6.24 -4.45
C ARG A 9 19.72 7.17 -4.05
N VAL A 10 18.85 7.51 -5.00
CA VAL A 10 17.61 8.24 -4.71
C VAL A 10 16.62 7.36 -3.97
N ARG A 11 16.53 6.07 -4.32
CA ARG A 11 15.73 5.08 -3.58
C ARG A 11 16.19 4.97 -2.12
N GLU A 12 17.51 4.89 -1.91
CA GLU A 12 18.10 4.86 -0.56
C GLU A 12 17.81 6.16 0.21
N LEU A 13 17.95 7.32 -0.43
CA LEU A 13 17.59 8.61 0.14
C LEU A 13 16.14 8.64 0.63
N GLN A 14 15.21 8.23 -0.23
CA GLN A 14 13.78 8.16 0.10
C GLN A 14 13.56 7.21 1.28
N ALA A 15 14.13 6.00 1.26
CA ALA A 15 14.01 5.03 2.34
C ALA A 15 14.50 5.57 3.69
N ARG A 16 15.65 6.24 3.70
CA ARG A 16 16.22 6.87 4.91
C ARG A 16 15.36 8.03 5.40
N LEU A 17 14.86 8.89 4.52
CA LEU A 17 13.94 9.97 4.90
C LEU A 17 12.65 9.42 5.51
N ARG A 18 12.17 8.24 5.10
CA ARG A 18 11.03 7.55 5.74
C ARG A 18 11.35 7.12 7.17
N GLN A 19 12.53 6.54 7.41
CA GLN A 19 12.94 6.09 8.75
C GLN A 19 12.86 7.21 9.80
N ILE A 20 13.10 8.45 9.38
CA ILE A 20 13.05 9.64 10.26
C ILE A 20 11.81 10.52 10.05
N GLY A 21 10.77 9.99 9.38
CA GLY A 21 9.45 10.61 9.28
C GLY A 21 9.35 11.83 8.36
N HIS A 22 10.30 12.03 7.44
CA HIS A 22 10.28 13.14 6.48
C HIS A 22 9.68 12.76 5.12
N PHE A 23 9.58 11.46 4.80
CA PHE A 23 8.98 10.98 3.55
C PHE A 23 7.85 10.00 3.85
N GLY A 24 6.64 10.29 3.39
CA GLY A 24 5.42 9.51 3.67
C GLY A 24 5.02 8.52 2.57
N ARG A 25 5.82 8.39 1.51
CA ARG A 25 5.57 7.51 0.38
C ARG A 25 6.62 6.41 0.31
N ASN A 26 6.38 5.39 -0.49
CA ASN A 26 7.37 4.36 -0.74
C ASN A 26 8.45 4.83 -1.73
N PRO A 27 9.70 4.35 -1.59
CA PRO A 27 10.77 4.75 -2.49
C PRO A 27 10.49 4.32 -3.93
N THR A 28 10.63 5.26 -4.86
CA THR A 28 10.45 5.02 -6.29
C THR A 28 11.78 4.98 -7.03
N GLY A 29 12.85 5.51 -6.42
CA GLY A 29 14.12 5.75 -7.12
C GLY A 29 14.11 7.05 -7.95
N TYR A 30 12.96 7.72 -8.08
CA TYR A 30 12.83 8.98 -8.82
C TYR A 30 12.69 10.19 -7.88
N TYR A 31 13.54 11.19 -8.08
CA TYR A 31 13.58 12.42 -7.30
C TYR A 31 12.61 13.45 -7.88
N GLY A 32 11.33 13.34 -7.55
CA GLY A 32 10.30 14.31 -7.90
C GLY A 32 10.11 15.43 -6.86
N SER A 33 9.07 16.25 -7.06
CA SER A 33 8.67 17.32 -6.13
C SER A 33 8.46 16.82 -4.70
N VAL A 34 7.78 15.69 -4.53
CA VAL A 34 7.55 15.07 -3.21
C VAL A 34 8.86 14.72 -2.49
N THR A 35 9.89 14.29 -3.22
CA THR A 35 11.21 14.00 -2.62
C THR A 35 11.93 15.29 -2.27
N ALA A 36 11.86 16.30 -3.15
CA ALA A 36 12.42 17.62 -2.88
C ALA A 36 11.83 18.25 -1.61
N ASP A 37 10.51 18.15 -1.42
CA ASP A 37 9.82 18.68 -0.24
C ASP A 37 10.21 17.95 1.04
N ALA A 38 10.36 16.62 1.00
CA ALA A 38 10.88 15.84 2.12
C ALA A 38 12.31 16.24 2.49
N VAL A 39 13.17 16.49 1.49
CA VAL A 39 14.53 16.98 1.71
C VAL A 39 14.53 18.39 2.30
N ARG A 40 13.67 19.30 1.81
CA ARG A 40 13.52 20.65 2.41
C ARG A 40 13.10 20.57 3.87
N SER A 41 12.11 19.73 4.17
CA SER A 41 11.64 19.48 5.53
C SER A 41 12.78 18.98 6.44
N PHE A 42 13.57 18.03 5.95
CA PHE A 42 14.75 17.53 6.65
C PHE A 42 15.79 18.64 6.86
N GLN A 43 16.18 19.36 5.82
CA GLN A 43 17.16 20.45 5.88
C GLN A 43 16.75 21.51 6.90
N ALA A 44 15.49 21.99 6.83
CA ALA A 44 14.97 22.98 7.76
C ALA A 44 15.07 22.48 9.22
N LYS A 45 14.64 21.24 9.49
CA LYS A 45 14.69 20.64 10.84
C LYS A 45 16.12 20.43 11.34
N ARG A 46 17.10 20.30 10.43
CA ARG A 46 18.52 20.15 10.75
C ARG A 46 19.31 21.45 10.67
N ARG A 47 18.64 22.59 10.44
CA ARG A 47 19.25 23.91 10.26
C ARG A 47 20.33 23.94 9.17
N LEU A 48 20.07 23.21 8.08
CA LEU A 48 20.86 23.22 6.85
C LEU A 48 20.23 24.19 5.84
N PRO A 49 20.98 24.67 4.83
CA PRO A 49 20.40 25.40 3.70
C PRO A 49 19.25 24.62 3.05
N VAL A 50 18.07 25.24 2.94
CA VAL A 50 16.83 24.59 2.47
C VAL A 50 16.75 24.65 0.94
N THR A 51 17.62 23.89 0.28
CA THR A 51 17.72 23.88 -1.18
C THR A 51 16.77 22.89 -1.83
N GLY A 52 16.29 21.88 -1.08
CA GLY A 52 15.54 20.75 -1.62
C GLY A 52 16.38 19.83 -2.52
N SER A 53 17.69 20.07 -2.63
CA SER A 53 18.66 19.18 -3.25
C SER A 53 19.49 18.50 -2.17
N THR A 54 19.84 17.24 -2.37
CA THR A 54 20.70 16.49 -1.44
C THR A 54 22.15 16.62 -1.85
N ASP A 55 22.88 17.50 -1.17
CA ASP A 55 24.34 17.63 -1.25
C ASP A 55 25.07 16.67 -0.29
N ALA A 56 26.40 16.73 -0.26
CA ALA A 56 27.21 15.86 0.58
C ALA A 56 26.94 16.06 2.08
N VAL A 57 26.74 17.31 2.54
CA VAL A 57 26.47 17.64 3.94
C VAL A 57 25.10 17.11 4.37
N THR A 58 24.08 17.33 3.54
CA THR A 58 22.72 16.80 3.74
C THR A 58 22.76 15.27 3.79
N TRP A 59 23.49 14.63 2.86
CA TRP A 59 23.62 13.18 2.80
C TRP A 59 24.28 12.60 4.05
N GLN A 60 25.43 13.13 4.47
CA GLN A 60 26.13 12.67 5.67
C GLN A 60 25.29 12.87 6.93
N ARG A 61 24.58 14.00 7.05
CA ARG A 61 23.67 14.22 8.18
C ARG A 61 22.55 13.20 8.21
N LEU A 62 22.01 12.82 7.05
CA LEU A 62 20.97 11.78 6.98
C LEU A 62 21.52 10.40 7.37
N LEU A 63 22.71 10.03 6.87
CA LEU A 63 23.37 8.77 7.21
C LEU A 63 23.61 8.64 8.71
N ALA A 64 24.07 9.70 9.38
CA ALA A 64 24.33 9.68 10.83
C ALA A 64 23.07 9.49 11.69
N MET A 65 21.88 9.68 11.10
CA MET A 65 20.60 9.58 11.80
C MET A 65 19.76 8.36 11.40
N THR A 66 20.28 7.54 10.48
CA THR A 66 19.54 6.42 9.88
C THR A 66 20.42 5.19 9.78
N ARG A 67 19.79 4.02 9.70
CA ARG A 67 20.51 2.78 9.40
C ARG A 67 20.45 2.47 7.92
N VAL A 68 21.33 1.58 7.46
CA VAL A 68 21.24 1.05 6.09
C VAL A 68 19.83 0.47 5.86
N PRO A 69 19.12 0.92 4.80
CA PRO A 69 17.80 0.40 4.49
C PRO A 69 17.86 -1.10 4.16
N THR A 70 16.83 -1.84 4.58
CA THR A 70 16.67 -3.24 4.17
C THR A 70 16.14 -3.33 2.74
N ALA A 71 16.23 -4.50 2.10
CA ALA A 71 15.64 -4.72 0.78
C ALA A 71 14.14 -4.36 0.73
N ALA A 72 13.38 -4.72 1.78
CA ALA A 72 11.97 -4.39 1.89
C ALA A 72 11.70 -2.88 2.12
N GLU A 73 12.67 -2.12 2.60
CA GLU A 73 12.53 -0.65 2.72
C GLU A 73 12.87 0.06 1.42
N LEU A 74 13.80 -0.49 0.63
CA LEU A 74 14.15 0.01 -0.70
C LEU A 74 13.06 -0.31 -1.72
N ASP A 75 12.50 -1.51 -1.66
CA ASP A 75 11.42 -1.99 -2.54
C ASP A 75 10.26 -2.56 -1.71
N PRO A 76 9.49 -1.69 -1.05
CA PRO A 76 8.35 -2.12 -0.25
C PRO A 76 7.23 -2.67 -1.15
N PRO A 77 6.47 -3.67 -0.65
CA PRO A 77 5.45 -4.32 -1.47
C PRO A 77 4.25 -3.42 -1.82
N THR A 78 4.01 -2.33 -1.10
CA THR A 78 2.88 -1.44 -1.36
C THR A 78 3.38 -0.10 -1.92
N GLU A 79 2.52 0.88 -2.19
CA GLU A 79 2.91 2.30 -2.27
C GLU A 79 2.73 3.01 -0.94
N ARG A 80 1.75 2.57 -0.16
CA ARG A 80 1.44 3.10 1.17
C ARG A 80 2.01 2.21 2.28
N PRO A 81 2.49 2.78 3.40
CA PRO A 81 2.86 1.97 4.55
C PRO A 81 1.68 1.11 5.03
N VAL A 82 1.94 -0.17 5.26
CA VAL A 82 0.96 -1.07 5.88
C VAL A 82 0.76 -0.61 7.33
N ALA A 83 -0.49 -0.44 7.76
CA ALA A 83 -0.79 -0.10 9.15
C ALA A 83 -0.39 -1.25 10.10
N ALA A 84 -0.23 -0.93 11.39
CA ALA A 84 -0.24 -1.96 12.41
C ALA A 84 -1.51 -2.81 12.26
N PRO A 85 -1.41 -4.15 12.22
CA PRO A 85 -2.57 -5.01 12.06
C PRO A 85 -3.57 -4.84 13.20
N ASP A 86 -4.86 -4.96 12.87
CA ASP A 86 -5.93 -5.11 13.85
C ASP A 86 -5.69 -6.39 14.68
N GLU A 87 -5.99 -6.38 15.98
CA GLU A 87 -5.78 -7.54 16.86
C GLU A 87 -6.50 -8.81 16.34
N ARG A 88 -7.64 -8.63 15.66
CA ARG A 88 -8.41 -9.72 15.06
C ARG A 88 -7.69 -10.41 13.90
N CYS A 89 -6.64 -9.79 13.37
CA CYS A 89 -5.79 -10.32 12.30
C CYS A 89 -4.57 -11.12 12.82
N LEU A 90 -4.34 -11.16 14.14
CA LEU A 90 -3.13 -11.76 14.71
C LEU A 90 -3.15 -13.29 14.81
N LYS A 91 -4.30 -13.93 14.60
CA LYS A 91 -4.45 -15.39 14.71
C LYS A 91 -5.13 -15.99 13.48
N GLY A 92 -4.52 -17.05 12.97
CA GLY A 92 -4.98 -17.78 11.79
C GLY A 92 -4.68 -17.02 10.50
N ARG A 93 -5.42 -17.41 9.45
CA ARG A 93 -5.29 -16.90 8.09
C ARG A 93 -6.31 -15.78 7.86
N VAL A 94 -5.83 -14.56 7.63
CA VAL A 94 -6.68 -13.38 7.62
C VAL A 94 -6.31 -12.40 6.52
N LEU A 95 -7.29 -11.93 5.74
CA LEU A 95 -7.18 -10.73 4.91
C LEU A 95 -7.48 -9.51 5.80
N CYS A 96 -6.42 -8.84 6.27
CA CYS A 96 -6.51 -7.67 7.12
C CYS A 96 -6.56 -6.40 6.28
N ILE A 97 -7.69 -5.70 6.27
CA ILE A 97 -7.97 -4.59 5.36
C ILE A 97 -8.17 -3.31 6.19
N SER A 98 -7.23 -2.37 6.07
CA SER A 98 -7.30 -1.09 6.78
C SER A 98 -7.70 0.05 5.85
N LYS A 99 -8.83 0.69 6.17
CA LYS A 99 -9.35 1.87 5.48
C LYS A 99 -8.48 3.10 5.73
N LYS A 100 -7.86 3.22 6.92
CA LYS A 100 -6.91 4.30 7.25
C LYS A 100 -5.65 4.26 6.39
N SER A 101 -4.99 3.11 6.30
CA SER A 101 -3.77 2.98 5.48
C SER A 101 -4.06 2.78 4.00
N ARG A 102 -5.28 2.35 3.65
CA ARG A 102 -5.64 1.91 2.28
C ARG A 102 -4.76 0.75 1.81
N THR A 103 -4.55 -0.20 2.70
CA THR A 103 -3.77 -1.42 2.43
C THR A 103 -4.55 -2.67 2.84
N LEU A 104 -4.28 -3.76 2.14
CA LEU A 104 -4.67 -5.11 2.51
C LEU A 104 -3.40 -5.89 2.80
N ALA A 105 -3.33 -6.47 3.99
CA ALA A 105 -2.29 -7.41 4.40
C ALA A 105 -2.89 -8.83 4.46
N TRP A 106 -2.31 -9.75 3.69
CA TRP A 106 -2.54 -11.17 3.85
C TRP A 106 -1.68 -11.67 5.00
N MET A 107 -2.32 -12.20 6.04
CA MET A 107 -1.66 -12.56 7.28
C MET A 107 -1.84 -14.03 7.61
N ASN A 108 -0.81 -14.61 8.23
CA ASN A 108 -0.85 -15.93 8.81
C ASN A 108 -0.20 -15.89 10.20
N ASP A 109 -1.00 -16.12 11.25
CA ASP A 109 -0.56 -16.13 12.65
C ASP A 109 0.30 -14.91 13.03
N GLY A 110 -0.24 -13.71 12.76
CA GLY A 110 0.37 -12.43 13.11
C GLY A 110 1.49 -11.97 12.17
N LYS A 111 1.89 -12.81 11.21
CA LYS A 111 2.92 -12.46 10.22
C LYS A 111 2.27 -11.98 8.93
N VAL A 112 2.76 -10.86 8.39
CA VAL A 112 2.38 -10.39 7.06
C VAL A 112 3.07 -11.26 6.02
N VAL A 113 2.27 -11.98 5.22
CA VAL A 113 2.73 -12.82 4.11
C VAL A 113 2.84 -11.99 2.82
N SER A 114 1.86 -11.14 2.56
CA SER A 114 1.92 -10.16 1.47
C SER A 114 1.09 -8.94 1.80
N ALA A 115 1.37 -7.82 1.13
CA ALA A 115 0.59 -6.60 1.26
C ALA A 115 0.40 -5.92 -0.10
N MET A 116 -0.74 -5.28 -0.27
CA MET A 116 -1.13 -4.58 -1.50
C MET A 116 -1.91 -3.30 -1.19
N ASP A 117 -1.78 -2.30 -2.05
CA ASP A 117 -2.63 -1.12 -1.98
C ASP A 117 -4.04 -1.47 -2.40
N VAL A 118 -5.01 -0.91 -1.69
CA VAL A 118 -6.43 -1.09 -1.97
C VAL A 118 -7.19 0.22 -2.04
N ARG A 119 -8.31 0.22 -2.77
CA ARG A 119 -9.26 1.33 -2.86
C ARG A 119 -10.67 0.82 -2.56
N PHE A 120 -11.45 1.64 -1.85
CA PHE A 120 -12.73 1.25 -1.27
C PHE A 120 -13.92 1.89 -1.98
N GLY A 121 -15.10 1.49 -1.53
CA GLY A 121 -16.36 2.10 -1.90
C GLY A 121 -16.42 3.59 -1.60
N SER A 122 -17.24 4.31 -2.37
CA SER A 122 -17.57 5.71 -2.09
C SER A 122 -18.40 5.85 -0.82
N GLU A 123 -18.65 7.09 -0.38
CA GLU A 123 -19.56 7.36 0.74
C GLU A 123 -20.98 6.81 0.49
N TYR A 124 -21.43 6.81 -0.77
CA TYR A 124 -22.76 6.30 -1.16
C TYR A 124 -22.82 4.78 -1.29
N THR A 125 -21.68 4.12 -1.43
CA THR A 125 -21.58 2.65 -1.58
C THR A 125 -20.42 2.11 -0.75
N PRO A 126 -20.44 2.29 0.59
CA PRO A 126 -19.26 2.08 1.40
C PRO A 126 -18.88 0.59 1.49
N THR A 127 -17.58 0.32 1.49
CA THR A 127 -17.07 -1.00 1.90
C THR A 127 -17.41 -1.21 3.37
N ARG A 128 -18.14 -2.30 3.66
CA ARG A 128 -18.63 -2.63 5.01
C ARG A 128 -17.48 -3.01 5.92
N GLU A 129 -17.59 -2.60 7.17
CA GLU A 129 -16.64 -2.90 8.24
C GLU A 129 -17.12 -4.11 9.04
N GLY A 130 -16.18 -4.84 9.64
CA GLY A 130 -16.49 -5.99 10.45
C GLY A 130 -15.56 -7.17 10.23
N VAL A 131 -15.97 -8.31 10.75
CA VAL A 131 -15.33 -9.61 10.55
C VAL A 131 -16.22 -10.45 9.65
N PHE A 132 -15.63 -10.97 8.60
CA PHE A 132 -16.28 -11.77 7.58
C PHE A 132 -15.41 -12.98 7.26
N GLU A 133 -15.86 -13.78 6.30
CA GLU A 133 -15.11 -14.89 5.72
C GLU A 133 -15.24 -14.84 4.21
N VAL A 134 -14.20 -15.29 3.51
CA VAL A 134 -14.30 -15.51 2.08
C VAL A 134 -15.29 -16.65 1.85
N PHE A 135 -16.47 -16.36 1.33
CA PHE A 135 -17.51 -17.37 1.11
C PHE A 135 -17.51 -17.89 -0.33
N TRP A 136 -16.99 -17.11 -1.29
CA TRP A 136 -16.92 -17.51 -2.68
C TRP A 136 -15.72 -16.89 -3.39
N LYS A 137 -15.20 -17.63 -4.37
CA LYS A 137 -14.06 -17.25 -5.19
C LYS A 137 -14.39 -17.41 -6.66
N SER A 138 -14.05 -16.43 -7.47
CA SER A 138 -14.19 -16.50 -8.93
C SER A 138 -13.03 -15.81 -9.62
N ARG A 139 -12.28 -16.56 -10.45
CA ARG A 139 -11.05 -16.07 -11.08
C ARG A 139 -11.35 -15.06 -12.18
N ASP A 140 -12.37 -15.32 -12.98
CA ASP A 140 -12.72 -14.51 -14.15
C ASP A 140 -14.14 -13.93 -14.00
N HIS A 141 -14.43 -13.37 -12.82
CA HIS A 141 -15.75 -12.83 -12.53
C HIS A 141 -16.06 -11.59 -13.37
N VAL A 142 -17.32 -11.46 -13.80
CA VAL A 142 -17.87 -10.25 -14.40
C VAL A 142 -19.08 -9.85 -13.58
N SER A 143 -19.11 -8.58 -13.13
CA SER A 143 -20.23 -8.08 -12.34
C SER A 143 -21.49 -8.01 -13.18
N THR A 144 -22.57 -8.67 -12.75
CA THR A 144 -23.87 -8.54 -13.41
C THR A 144 -24.54 -7.18 -13.17
N LEU A 145 -24.14 -6.45 -12.13
CA LEU A 145 -24.71 -5.14 -11.77
C LEU A 145 -24.03 -3.99 -12.52
N TYR A 146 -22.73 -4.12 -12.81
CA TYR A 146 -21.91 -3.06 -13.40
C TYR A 146 -21.30 -3.42 -14.76
N ASP A 147 -21.58 -4.62 -15.27
CA ASP A 147 -21.04 -5.18 -16.52
C ASP A 147 -19.52 -4.97 -16.68
N THR A 148 -18.80 -5.15 -15.57
CA THR A 148 -17.37 -4.84 -15.48
C THR A 148 -16.60 -6.07 -15.00
N PRO A 149 -15.45 -6.42 -15.63
CA PRO A 149 -14.58 -7.48 -15.16
C PRO A 149 -14.05 -7.23 -13.74
N MET A 150 -14.16 -8.24 -12.90
CA MET A 150 -13.65 -8.28 -11.52
C MET A 150 -12.75 -9.50 -11.32
N PRO A 151 -11.60 -9.60 -12.01
CA PRO A 151 -10.80 -10.80 -11.95
C PRO A 151 -10.19 -11.00 -10.56
N TYR A 152 -10.01 -12.27 -10.19
CA TYR A 152 -9.54 -12.74 -8.89
C TYR A 152 -10.45 -12.32 -7.73
N ALA A 153 -11.77 -12.38 -7.93
CA ALA A 153 -12.75 -11.98 -6.92
C ALA A 153 -12.80 -12.95 -5.74
N LEU A 154 -12.59 -12.41 -4.55
CA LEU A 154 -12.74 -13.05 -3.24
C LEU A 154 -13.91 -12.38 -2.52
N PHE A 155 -15.10 -12.99 -2.60
CA PHE A 155 -16.33 -12.44 -2.02
C PHE A 155 -16.38 -12.69 -0.52
N PHE A 156 -16.72 -11.65 0.24
CA PHE A 156 -16.73 -11.71 1.71
C PHE A 156 -17.98 -11.11 2.36
N SER A 157 -18.74 -10.24 1.68
CA SER A 157 -19.98 -9.69 2.25
C SER A 157 -21.03 -9.33 1.19
N GLY A 158 -22.01 -10.21 0.95
CA GLY A 158 -23.25 -9.89 0.21
C GLY A 158 -23.05 -9.14 -1.11
N GLY A 159 -22.04 -9.53 -1.90
CA GLY A 159 -21.64 -8.89 -3.16
C GLY A 159 -20.32 -8.11 -3.11
N GLN A 160 -19.84 -7.72 -1.93
CA GLN A 160 -18.53 -7.08 -1.78
C GLN A 160 -17.41 -8.12 -1.84
N ALA A 161 -16.40 -7.83 -2.66
CA ALA A 161 -15.24 -8.68 -2.88
C ALA A 161 -13.93 -7.90 -2.87
N VAL A 162 -12.84 -8.59 -2.55
CA VAL A 162 -11.49 -8.17 -2.93
C VAL A 162 -11.25 -8.62 -4.37
N HIS A 163 -10.84 -7.74 -5.28
CA HIS A 163 -10.56 -8.12 -6.67
C HIS A 163 -9.62 -7.11 -7.37
N TYR A 164 -9.05 -7.52 -8.51
CA TYR A 164 -8.27 -6.60 -9.35
C TYR A 164 -9.15 -5.53 -10.00
N SER A 165 -8.66 -4.30 -10.08
CA SER A 165 -9.29 -3.21 -10.82
C SER A 165 -8.29 -2.54 -11.76
N ALA A 166 -8.57 -2.62 -13.07
CA ALA A 166 -7.78 -1.93 -14.10
C ALA A 166 -7.86 -0.40 -13.93
N ASP A 167 -9.04 0.11 -13.55
CA ASP A 167 -9.22 1.53 -13.24
C ASP A 167 -8.36 1.96 -12.05
N PHE A 168 -8.31 1.18 -10.97
CA PHE A 168 -7.43 1.53 -9.85
C PHE A 168 -5.95 1.46 -10.24
N ALA A 169 -5.58 0.53 -11.12
CA ALA A 169 -4.22 0.46 -11.66
C ALA A 169 -3.84 1.68 -12.50
N ALA A 170 -4.77 2.21 -13.30
CA ALA A 170 -4.52 3.38 -14.15
C ALA A 170 -4.62 4.72 -13.40
N ASN A 171 -5.66 4.88 -12.59
CA ASN A 171 -6.08 6.17 -12.03
C ASN A 171 -5.74 6.32 -10.54
N GLY A 172 -5.24 5.25 -9.90
CA GLY A 172 -4.92 5.25 -8.49
C GLY A 172 -6.12 5.68 -7.63
N TYR A 173 -5.86 6.57 -6.68
CA TYR A 173 -6.86 7.04 -5.73
C TYR A 173 -7.78 8.14 -6.26
N GLY A 174 -7.68 8.52 -7.54
CA GLY A 174 -8.56 9.48 -8.21
C GLY A 174 -9.93 8.88 -8.57
N GLY A 175 -10.61 8.26 -7.60
CA GLY A 175 -11.88 7.56 -7.79
C GLY A 175 -12.25 6.68 -6.60
N ALA A 176 -13.32 5.91 -6.73
CA ALA A 176 -13.79 4.96 -5.73
C ALA A 176 -14.37 3.70 -6.40
N SER A 177 -14.52 2.62 -5.64
CA SER A 177 -15.33 1.47 -6.07
C SER A 177 -16.80 1.68 -5.69
N HIS A 178 -17.64 0.68 -6.00
CA HIS A 178 -19.02 0.60 -5.54
C HIS A 178 -19.20 -0.34 -4.33
N GLY A 179 -18.21 -0.36 -3.44
CA GLY A 179 -18.21 -1.14 -2.19
C GLY A 179 -17.17 -2.26 -2.15
N CYS A 180 -16.70 -2.72 -3.30
CA CYS A 180 -15.61 -3.70 -3.36
C CYS A 180 -14.27 -3.13 -2.89
N VAL A 181 -13.34 -4.02 -2.53
CA VAL A 181 -11.96 -3.69 -2.22
C VAL A 181 -11.13 -3.91 -3.49
N ASN A 182 -10.86 -2.82 -4.21
CA ASN A 182 -10.10 -2.85 -5.45
C ASN A 182 -8.60 -2.95 -5.16
N VAL A 183 -7.91 -3.89 -5.80
CA VAL A 183 -6.46 -4.03 -5.78
C VAL A 183 -5.90 -3.63 -7.15
N ARG A 184 -4.83 -2.82 -7.16
CA ARG A 184 -4.19 -2.36 -8.41
C ARG A 184 -3.06 -3.24 -8.92
N ASP A 185 -2.44 -4.03 -8.05
CA ASP A 185 -1.38 -4.97 -8.45
C ASP A 185 -2.00 -6.31 -8.84
N LYS A 186 -2.10 -6.54 -10.15
CA LYS A 186 -2.69 -7.77 -10.72
C LYS A 186 -1.93 -9.03 -10.32
N LYS A 187 -0.61 -8.98 -10.24
CA LYS A 187 0.22 -10.14 -9.89
C LYS A 187 0.02 -10.54 -8.43
N LYS A 188 -0.07 -9.54 -7.54
CA LYS A 188 -0.29 -9.79 -6.11
C LYS A 188 -1.66 -10.35 -5.81
N VAL A 189 -2.72 -9.79 -6.40
CA VAL A 189 -4.06 -10.33 -6.17
C VAL A 189 -4.25 -11.71 -6.79
N ALA A 190 -3.58 -12.03 -7.91
CA ALA A 190 -3.54 -13.39 -8.44
C ALA A 190 -2.87 -14.36 -7.46
N ALA A 191 -1.68 -14.02 -6.95
CA ALA A 191 -0.97 -14.85 -5.97
C ALA A 191 -1.72 -14.98 -4.63
N LEU A 192 -2.43 -13.92 -4.21
CA LEU A 192 -3.33 -13.95 -3.06
C LEU A 192 -4.48 -14.92 -3.31
N PHE A 193 -5.13 -14.82 -4.48
CA PHE A 193 -6.25 -15.69 -4.85
C PHE A 193 -5.87 -17.16 -4.83
N ASP A 194 -4.67 -17.51 -5.27
CA ASP A 194 -4.20 -18.90 -5.25
C ASP A 194 -3.94 -19.42 -3.83
N GLN A 195 -3.57 -18.53 -2.89
CA GLN A 195 -3.33 -18.89 -1.49
C GLN A 195 -4.61 -18.95 -0.66
N VAL A 196 -5.52 -17.98 -0.83
CA VAL A 196 -6.74 -17.82 -0.02
C VAL A 196 -7.72 -18.96 -0.29
N LYS A 197 -8.40 -19.43 0.75
CA LYS A 197 -9.41 -20.48 0.72
C LYS A 197 -10.76 -19.91 1.13
N THR A 198 -11.84 -20.56 0.69
CA THR A 198 -13.16 -20.33 1.28
C THR A 198 -13.08 -20.63 2.79
N GLY A 199 -13.67 -19.78 3.61
CA GLY A 199 -13.58 -19.80 5.07
C GLY A 199 -12.39 -19.02 5.65
N ASP A 200 -11.42 -18.56 4.85
CA ASP A 200 -10.39 -17.66 5.36
C ASP A 200 -11.02 -16.34 5.81
N LYS A 201 -10.58 -15.83 6.95
CA LYS A 201 -11.17 -14.67 7.60
C LYS A 201 -10.85 -13.38 6.84
N VAL A 202 -11.78 -12.44 6.83
CA VAL A 202 -11.58 -11.08 6.33
C VAL A 202 -11.92 -10.10 7.45
N VAL A 203 -11.02 -9.17 7.74
CA VAL A 203 -11.26 -8.10 8.72
C VAL A 203 -11.15 -6.77 7.98
N VAL A 204 -12.19 -5.96 8.07
CA VAL A 204 -12.22 -4.59 7.51
C VAL A 204 -12.39 -3.61 8.65
N SER A 205 -11.44 -2.68 8.81
CA SER A 205 -11.42 -1.68 9.88
C SER A 205 -10.84 -0.34 9.43
N TRP A 206 -11.00 0.72 10.26
CA TRP A 206 -10.35 2.01 10.06
C TRP A 206 -8.91 2.00 10.56
#